data_AF-A0A7C8ABC7-F1
#
_entry.id   AF-A0A7C8ABC7-F1
#
_cell.length_a   1.000
_cell.length_b   1.000
_cell.length_c   1.000
_cell.angle_alpha   90.00
_cell.angle_beta   90.00
_cell.angle_gamma   90.00
#
_symmetry.space_group_name_H-M   'P 1'
#
loop_
_entity.id
_entity.type
_entity.pdbx_description
1 polymer ?
#
loop_
_entity_poly.entity_id
_entity_poly.type
_entity_poly.pdbx_seq_one_letter_code
_entity_poly.pdbx_strand_id
1 'polypeptide(L)'
;PPEIAGILLSGILSDTLILTLSTTTEKDKFAAHKLAEIAGISIKEYGKELLSESIKTKGKTSAELIEADFKEFNIGGKKLGISQIMVFDCEEINLREQEILEELERIRQSGGYDLTALLVTNPVSSRQERIFMQGEIWIVEKAFNVKIENNTCILPTIMSRKRDFIPAVGQVLSMSR
;
A
#
# COMPACT_ATOMS: atom_id res chain seq x y z
N PRO A 1 -9.21 -13.30 -31.80
CA PRO A 1 -10.59 -12.92 -31.36
C PRO A 1 -10.51 -11.87 -30.25
N PRO A 2 -11.42 -10.89 -30.21
CA PRO A 2 -11.44 -9.87 -29.16
C PRO A 2 -11.49 -10.45 -27.74
N GLU A 3 -12.25 -11.52 -27.49
CA GLU A 3 -12.35 -12.09 -26.14
C GLU A 3 -11.02 -12.71 -25.67
N ILE A 4 -10.33 -13.44 -26.55
CA ILE A 4 -9.01 -14.02 -26.23
C ILE A 4 -7.98 -12.91 -25.98
N ALA A 5 -8.04 -11.83 -26.78
CA ALA A 5 -7.16 -10.68 -26.58
C ALA A 5 -7.40 -10.00 -25.22
N GLY A 6 -8.67 -9.87 -24.80
CA GLY A 6 -9.04 -9.37 -23.47
C GLY A 6 -8.51 -10.25 -22.34
N ILE A 7 -8.62 -11.58 -22.45
CA ILE A 7 -8.10 -12.52 -21.43
C ILE A 7 -6.58 -12.41 -21.32
N LEU A 8 -5.86 -12.39 -22.45
CA LEU A 8 -4.40 -12.24 -22.47
C LEU A 8 -3.97 -10.89 -21.89
N LEU A 9 -4.68 -9.81 -22.24
CA LEU A 9 -4.44 -8.49 -21.67
C LEU A 9 -4.63 -8.52 -20.15
N SER A 10 -5.68 -9.18 -19.65
CA SER A 10 -5.96 -9.31 -18.22
C SER A 10 -4.79 -9.95 -17.47
N GLY A 11 -4.23 -11.02 -18.03
CA GLY A 11 -3.05 -11.68 -17.47
C GLY A 11 -1.86 -10.73 -17.35
N ILE A 12 -1.55 -9.98 -18.41
CA ILE A 12 -0.45 -9.00 -18.40
C ILE A 12 -0.72 -7.89 -17.38
N LEU A 13 -1.91 -7.29 -17.37
CA LEU A 13 -2.24 -6.18 -16.46
C LEU A 13 -2.26 -6.63 -14.99
N SER A 14 -2.65 -7.87 -14.72
CA SER A 14 -2.58 -8.49 -13.40
C SER A 14 -1.13 -8.66 -12.93
N ASP A 15 -0.28 -9.30 -13.75
CA ASP A 15 1.11 -9.58 -13.38
C ASP A 15 1.99 -8.33 -13.28
N THR A 16 1.64 -7.28 -14.02
CA THR A 16 2.42 -6.03 -14.10
C THR A 16 1.83 -4.87 -13.32
N LEU A 17 0.67 -5.08 -12.67
CA LEU A 17 -0.05 -4.07 -11.90
C LEU A 17 -0.39 -2.82 -12.73
N ILE A 18 -1.02 -3.03 -13.89
CA ILE A 18 -1.20 -2.00 -14.94
C ILE A 18 0.14 -1.42 -15.42
N LEU A 19 1.11 -2.29 -15.70
CA LEU A 19 2.42 -1.93 -16.26
C LEU A 19 3.26 -1.01 -15.35
N THR A 20 2.97 -0.95 -14.05
CA THR A 20 3.66 -0.06 -13.10
C THR A 20 4.78 -0.74 -12.32
N LEU A 21 4.79 -2.08 -12.25
CA LEU A 21 5.85 -2.79 -11.53
C LEU A 21 7.21 -2.58 -12.17
N SER A 22 8.27 -2.54 -11.36
CA SER A 22 9.66 -2.46 -11.82
C SER A 22 10.10 -3.68 -12.65
N THR A 23 9.35 -4.78 -12.59
CA THR A 23 9.54 -5.99 -13.39
C THR A 23 8.92 -5.89 -14.79
N THR A 24 8.09 -4.89 -15.04
CA THR A 24 7.41 -4.69 -16.33
C THR A 24 8.42 -4.40 -17.44
N THR A 25 8.39 -5.19 -18.51
CA THR A 25 9.29 -5.02 -19.65
C THR A 25 8.62 -4.26 -20.80
N GLU A 26 9.43 -3.78 -21.74
CA GLU A 26 8.93 -3.18 -22.99
C GLU A 26 8.10 -4.16 -23.82
N LYS A 27 8.36 -5.47 -23.71
CA LYS A 27 7.56 -6.50 -24.38
C LYS A 27 6.15 -6.57 -23.79
N ASP A 28 6.03 -6.48 -22.47
CA ASP A 28 4.73 -6.48 -21.79
C ASP A 28 3.91 -5.25 -22.19
N LYS A 29 4.54 -4.07 -22.21
CA LYS A 29 3.90 -2.84 -22.67
C LYS A 29 3.43 -2.96 -24.12
N PHE A 30 4.30 -3.41 -25.02
CA PHE A 30 3.94 -3.58 -26.43
C PHE A 30 2.79 -4.56 -26.62
N ALA A 31 2.86 -5.73 -25.98
CA ALA A 31 1.82 -6.74 -26.05
C ALA A 31 0.49 -6.23 -25.48
N ALA A 32 0.51 -5.55 -24.33
CA ALA A 32 -0.68 -4.98 -23.73
C ALA A 32 -1.38 -3.97 -24.66
N HIS A 33 -0.63 -3.06 -25.28
CA HIS A 33 -1.19 -2.08 -26.22
C HIS A 33 -1.80 -2.74 -27.46
N LYS A 34 -1.13 -3.76 -28.01
CA LYS A 34 -1.66 -4.51 -29.16
C LYS A 34 -2.91 -5.31 -28.83
N LEU A 35 -2.95 -5.94 -27.66
CA LEU A 35 -4.11 -6.71 -27.21
C LEU A 35 -5.30 -5.79 -26.90
N ALA A 36 -5.05 -4.63 -26.30
CA ALA A 36 -6.06 -3.61 -26.05
C ALA A 36 -6.69 -3.07 -27.35
N GLU A 37 -5.86 -2.83 -28.38
CA GLU A 37 -6.33 -2.44 -29.73
C GLU A 37 -7.24 -3.51 -30.35
N ILE A 38 -6.85 -4.79 -30.25
CA ILE A 38 -7.64 -5.92 -30.78
C ILE A 38 -8.96 -6.11 -30.02
N ALA A 39 -8.94 -5.90 -28.70
CA ALA A 39 -10.12 -6.04 -27.84
C ALA A 39 -11.02 -4.79 -27.85
N GLY A 40 -10.53 -3.65 -28.33
CA GLY A 40 -11.29 -2.39 -28.37
C GLY A 40 -11.51 -1.76 -26.98
N ILE A 41 -10.57 -1.97 -26.04
CA ILE A 41 -10.71 -1.52 -24.64
C ILE A 41 -9.53 -0.63 -24.21
N SER A 42 -9.80 0.28 -23.27
CA SER A 42 -8.78 1.14 -22.67
C SER A 42 -8.03 0.41 -21.58
N ILE A 43 -6.70 0.28 -21.69
CA ILE A 43 -5.83 -0.32 -20.66
C ILE A 43 -6.06 0.32 -19.29
N LYS A 44 -6.21 1.65 -19.25
CA LYS A 44 -6.33 2.40 -18.00
C LYS A 44 -7.66 2.13 -17.30
N GLU A 45 -8.76 2.20 -18.04
CA GLU A 45 -10.10 2.00 -17.48
C GLU A 45 -10.31 0.53 -17.11
N TYR A 46 -10.01 -0.37 -18.04
CA TYR A 46 -10.12 -1.81 -17.84
C TYR A 46 -9.19 -2.32 -16.74
N GLY A 47 -7.93 -1.88 -16.74
CA GLY A 47 -6.96 -2.26 -15.72
C GLY A 47 -7.38 -1.81 -14.32
N LYS A 48 -7.99 -0.62 -14.19
CA LYS A 48 -8.52 -0.15 -12.91
C LYS A 48 -9.67 -1.03 -12.45
N GLU A 49 -10.61 -1.39 -13.33
CA GLU A 49 -11.72 -2.28 -13.02
C GLU A 49 -11.22 -3.68 -12.61
N LEU A 50 -10.40 -4.30 -13.47
CA LEU A 50 -9.81 -5.63 -13.26
C LEU A 50 -9.10 -5.75 -11.91
N LEU A 51 -8.25 -4.77 -11.58
CA LEU A 51 -7.51 -4.82 -10.35
C LEU A 51 -8.35 -4.38 -9.15
N SER A 52 -9.36 -3.51 -9.32
CA SER A 52 -10.27 -3.17 -8.20
C SER A 52 -11.05 -4.38 -7.71
N GLU A 53 -11.40 -5.33 -8.59
CA GLU A 53 -12.00 -6.60 -8.18
C GLU A 53 -10.98 -7.53 -7.49
N SER A 54 -9.72 -7.45 -7.90
CA SER A 54 -8.62 -8.24 -7.32
C SER A 54 -8.19 -7.72 -5.95
N ILE A 55 -8.21 -6.39 -5.76
CA ILE A 55 -7.93 -5.69 -4.51
C ILE A 55 -9.24 -5.61 -3.72
N LYS A 56 -9.54 -6.68 -2.98
CA LYS A 56 -10.72 -6.79 -2.13
C LYS A 56 -10.60 -5.94 -0.86
N THR A 57 -10.63 -4.62 -0.96
CA THR A 57 -10.82 -3.73 0.20
C THR A 57 -12.30 -3.50 0.51
N LYS A 58 -13.14 -3.48 -0.52
CA LYS A 58 -14.59 -3.33 -0.37
C LYS A 58 -15.20 -4.50 0.40
N GLY A 59 -15.98 -4.17 1.42
CA GLY A 59 -16.66 -5.15 2.29
C GLY A 59 -15.80 -5.70 3.43
N LYS A 60 -14.52 -5.32 3.53
CA LYS A 60 -13.67 -5.69 4.67
C LYS A 60 -13.76 -4.65 5.79
N THR A 61 -13.80 -5.13 7.02
CA THR A 61 -13.65 -4.33 8.24
C THR A 61 -12.24 -3.75 8.36
N SER A 62 -12.04 -2.69 9.15
CA SER A 62 -10.69 -2.13 9.37
C SER A 62 -9.74 -3.16 9.98
N ALA A 63 -10.24 -4.05 10.84
CA ALA A 63 -9.47 -5.16 11.40
C ALA A 63 -8.95 -6.08 10.29
N GLU A 64 -9.83 -6.56 9.40
CA GLU A 64 -9.42 -7.43 8.29
C GLU A 64 -8.46 -6.75 7.32
N LEU A 65 -8.61 -5.43 7.10
CA LEU A 65 -7.67 -4.66 6.28
C LEU A 65 -6.28 -4.61 6.91
N ILE A 66 -6.21 -4.31 8.21
CA ILE A 66 -4.94 -4.20 8.93
C ILE A 66 -4.30 -5.58 9.07
N GLU A 67 -5.05 -6.62 9.38
CA GLU A 67 -4.53 -7.98 9.61
C GLU A 67 -4.03 -8.67 8.34
N ALA A 68 -4.55 -8.30 7.16
CA ALA A 68 -4.26 -8.96 5.88
C ALA A 68 -2.75 -9.09 5.56
N ASP A 69 -1.95 -8.06 5.84
CA ASP A 69 -0.49 -8.12 5.78
C ASP A 69 0.14 -7.46 7.01
N PHE A 70 -0.35 -7.79 8.21
CA PHE A 70 0.29 -7.35 9.44
C PHE A 70 1.58 -8.13 9.72
N LYS A 71 2.65 -7.43 10.07
CA LYS A 71 3.92 -8.05 10.51
C LYS A 71 4.48 -7.34 11.73
N GLU A 72 5.02 -8.14 12.64
CA GLU A 72 5.70 -7.66 13.84
C GLU A 72 7.20 -7.52 13.61
N PHE A 73 7.79 -6.48 14.18
CA PHE A 73 9.23 -6.22 14.16
C PHE A 73 9.70 -5.79 15.54
N ASN A 74 10.88 -6.26 15.95
CA ASN A 74 11.56 -5.79 17.15
C ASN A 74 12.86 -5.09 16.73
N ILE A 75 12.91 -3.77 16.85
CA ILE A 75 14.02 -2.95 16.36
C ILE A 75 14.41 -1.95 17.44
N GLY A 76 15.70 -1.91 17.80
CA GLY A 76 16.19 -0.96 18.83
C GLY A 76 15.54 -1.13 20.21
N GLY A 77 14.99 -2.31 20.52
CA GLY A 77 14.24 -2.56 21.76
C GLY A 77 12.77 -2.11 21.72
N LYS A 78 12.28 -1.65 20.57
CA LYS A 78 10.88 -1.28 20.33
C LYS A 78 10.14 -2.34 19.55
N LYS A 79 8.91 -2.64 19.95
CA LYS A 79 8.01 -3.58 19.29
C LYS A 79 7.08 -2.83 18.33
N LEU A 80 7.22 -3.08 17.03
CA LEU A 80 6.48 -2.39 15.96
C LEU A 80 5.54 -3.36 15.25
N GLY A 81 4.31 -2.93 14.99
CA GLY A 81 3.30 -3.67 14.23
C GLY A 81 2.96 -2.95 12.93
N ILE A 82 3.45 -3.43 11.79
CA ILE A 82 3.34 -2.72 10.51
C ILE A 82 2.53 -3.53 9.51
N SER A 83 1.40 -2.98 9.09
CA SER A 83 0.57 -3.48 8.01
C SER A 83 0.79 -2.70 6.72
N GLN A 84 0.56 -3.35 5.58
CA GLN A 84 0.56 -2.71 4.27
C GLN A 84 -0.62 -3.19 3.44
N ILE A 85 -1.36 -2.25 2.87
CA ILE A 85 -2.41 -2.52 1.89
C ILE A 85 -2.17 -1.72 0.62
N MET A 86 -2.72 -2.25 -0.46
CA MET A 86 -2.71 -1.63 -1.76
C MET A 86 -4.14 -1.22 -2.11
N VAL A 87 -4.33 -0.01 -2.63
CA VAL A 87 -5.64 0.52 -3.02
C VAL A 87 -5.54 1.32 -4.32
N PHE A 88 -6.59 1.27 -5.16
CA PHE A 88 -6.67 2.16 -6.34
C PHE A 88 -7.22 3.54 -6.03
N ASP A 89 -8.01 3.64 -4.98
CA ASP A 89 -8.64 4.86 -4.54
C ASP A 89 -8.31 5.11 -3.07
N CYS A 90 -7.41 6.06 -2.83
CA CYS A 90 -7.05 6.43 -1.47
C CYS A 90 -8.21 7.15 -0.76
N GLU A 91 -9.15 7.76 -1.49
CA GLU A 91 -10.29 8.46 -0.87
C GLU A 91 -11.20 7.50 -0.11
N GLU A 92 -11.42 6.29 -0.62
CA GLU A 92 -12.20 5.26 0.06
C GLU A 92 -11.63 4.93 1.45
N ILE A 93 -10.30 4.88 1.56
CA ILE A 93 -9.60 4.64 2.82
C ILE A 93 -9.63 5.90 3.70
N ASN A 94 -9.54 7.09 3.11
CA ASN A 94 -9.60 8.34 3.86
C ASN A 94 -10.94 8.53 4.57
N LEU A 95 -12.04 8.11 3.96
CA LEU A 95 -13.37 8.14 4.59
C LEU A 95 -13.48 7.23 5.82
N ARG A 96 -12.57 6.27 5.97
CA ARG A 96 -12.51 5.31 7.08
C ARG A 96 -11.40 5.60 8.09
N GLU A 97 -10.79 6.78 8.00
CA GLU A 97 -9.64 7.19 8.83
C GLU A 97 -9.86 6.95 10.32
N GLN A 98 -10.99 7.40 10.86
CA GLN A 98 -11.28 7.24 12.29
C GLN A 98 -11.37 5.76 12.69
N GLU A 99 -12.10 4.94 11.92
CA GLU A 99 -12.23 3.49 12.15
C GLU A 99 -10.86 2.79 12.13
N ILE A 100 -9.99 3.19 11.19
CA ILE A 100 -8.63 2.64 11.06
C ILE A 100 -7.76 3.05 12.24
N LEU A 101 -7.79 4.31 12.66
CA LEU A 101 -7.00 4.81 13.79
C LEU A 101 -7.42 4.19 15.12
N GLU A 102 -8.72 3.99 15.33
CA GLU A 102 -9.26 3.30 16.51
C GLU A 102 -8.82 1.83 16.55
N GLU A 103 -8.88 1.14 15.40
CA GLU A 103 -8.46 -0.26 15.31
C GLU A 103 -6.95 -0.43 15.46
N LEU A 104 -6.14 0.45 14.87
CA LEU A 104 -4.69 0.47 15.08
C LEU A 104 -4.33 0.65 16.55
N GLU A 105 -5.07 1.48 17.29
CA GLU A 105 -4.86 1.68 18.73
C GLU A 105 -5.26 0.43 19.52
N ARG A 106 -6.38 -0.20 19.17
CA ARG A 106 -6.81 -1.48 19.77
C ARG A 106 -5.74 -2.57 19.59
N ILE A 107 -5.21 -2.72 18.38
CA ILE A 107 -4.13 -3.67 18.07
C ILE A 107 -2.87 -3.30 18.83
N ARG A 108 -2.53 -2.01 18.92
CA ARG A 108 -1.36 -1.51 19.65
C ARG A 108 -1.40 -1.93 21.11
N GLN A 109 -2.50 -1.64 21.79
CA GLN A 109 -2.69 -1.94 23.21
C GLN A 109 -2.72 -3.45 23.47
N SER A 110 -3.49 -4.20 22.69
CA SER A 110 -3.65 -5.65 22.88
C SER A 110 -2.37 -6.44 22.61
N GLY A 111 -1.57 -6.02 21.62
CA GLY A 111 -0.30 -6.67 21.28
C GLY A 111 0.93 -6.07 21.95
N GLY A 112 0.77 -5.03 22.77
CA GLY A 112 1.87 -4.36 23.48
C GLY A 112 2.90 -3.73 22.54
N TYR A 113 2.44 -3.11 21.45
CA TYR A 113 3.32 -2.45 20.48
C TYR A 113 3.64 -1.02 20.90
N ASP A 114 4.88 -0.59 20.70
CA ASP A 114 5.29 0.81 20.82
C ASP A 114 4.74 1.66 19.66
N LEU A 115 4.62 1.06 18.47
CA LEU A 115 4.08 1.70 17.26
C LEU A 115 3.27 0.68 16.47
N THR A 116 2.06 1.05 16.06
CA THR A 116 1.34 0.37 14.98
C THR A 116 1.18 1.31 13.79
N ALA A 117 1.29 0.80 12.57
CA ALA A 117 1.09 1.60 11.37
C ALA A 117 0.46 0.78 10.23
N LEU A 118 -0.40 1.45 9.46
CA LEU A 118 -0.96 0.96 8.20
C LEU A 118 -0.40 1.80 7.05
N LEU A 119 0.36 1.16 6.17
CA LEU A 119 0.87 1.73 4.92
C LEU A 119 -0.16 1.51 3.82
N VAL A 120 -0.71 2.60 3.30
CA VAL A 120 -1.72 2.57 2.22
C VAL A 120 -1.08 3.07 0.95
N THR A 121 -0.87 2.15 0.02
CA THR A 121 -0.14 2.41 -1.22
C THR A 121 -1.05 2.34 -2.43
N ASN A 122 -0.86 3.24 -3.39
CA ASN A 122 -1.53 3.18 -4.67
C ASN A 122 -0.51 2.93 -5.77
N PRO A 123 -0.52 1.75 -6.41
CA PRO A 123 0.51 1.39 -7.37
C PRO A 123 0.41 2.14 -8.70
N VAL A 124 -0.72 2.80 -8.96
CA VAL A 124 -1.00 3.52 -10.21
C VAL A 124 -0.83 5.02 -10.02
N SER A 125 -1.00 5.52 -8.79
CA SER A 125 -0.82 6.93 -8.44
C SER A 125 0.50 7.15 -7.71
N SER A 126 1.44 7.83 -8.36
CA SER A 126 2.81 8.03 -7.87
C SER A 126 2.99 9.11 -6.80
N ARG A 127 1.93 9.57 -6.11
CA ARG A 127 2.01 10.83 -5.33
C ARG A 127 1.32 10.88 -3.97
N GLN A 128 0.66 9.82 -3.50
CA GLN A 128 -0.18 9.91 -2.29
C GLN A 128 -0.23 8.61 -1.50
N GLU A 129 0.93 8.09 -1.09
CA GLU A 129 0.96 6.98 -0.13
C GLU A 129 0.65 7.54 1.24
N ARG A 130 -0.36 6.97 1.89
CA ARG A 130 -0.85 7.44 3.17
C ARG A 130 -0.42 6.48 4.27
N ILE A 131 -0.03 7.03 5.40
CA ILE A 131 0.28 6.26 6.59
C ILE A 131 -0.68 6.66 7.70
N PHE A 132 -1.32 5.67 8.30
CA PHE A 132 -2.06 5.80 9.56
C PHE A 132 -1.24 5.13 10.65
N MET A 133 -1.19 5.71 11.84
CA MET A 133 -0.35 5.16 12.91
C MET A 133 -0.87 5.48 14.31
N GLN A 134 -0.39 4.74 15.30
CA GLN A 134 -0.66 4.98 16.71
C GLN A 134 0.58 4.65 17.56
N GLY A 135 0.77 5.37 18.67
CA GLY A 135 1.90 5.17 19.59
C GLY A 135 3.06 6.14 19.35
N GLU A 136 4.28 5.61 19.27
CA GLU A 136 5.53 6.38 19.14
C GLU A 136 5.74 6.96 17.72
N ILE A 137 4.84 7.85 17.30
CA ILE A 137 4.83 8.45 15.96
C ILE A 137 6.10 9.22 15.61
N TRP A 138 6.83 9.72 16.61
CA TRP A 138 8.10 10.44 16.45
C TRP A 138 9.16 9.62 15.69
N ILE A 139 9.07 8.29 15.75
CA ILE A 139 9.94 7.36 15.02
C ILE A 139 9.78 7.61 13.52
N VAL A 140 8.53 7.72 13.05
CA VAL A 140 8.19 7.95 11.65
C VAL A 140 8.51 9.39 11.23
N GLU A 141 8.23 10.38 12.10
CA GLU A 141 8.60 11.78 11.85
C GLU A 141 10.10 11.94 11.57
N LYS A 142 10.95 11.34 12.42
CA LYS A 142 12.41 11.37 12.25
C LYS A 142 12.86 10.55 11.04
N ALA A 143 12.26 9.38 10.81
CA ALA A 143 12.68 8.47 9.75
C ALA A 143 12.45 9.08 8.35
N PHE A 144 11.38 9.85 8.18
CA PHE A 144 11.03 10.42 6.88
C PHE A 144 11.12 11.94 6.82
N ASN A 145 11.53 12.59 7.91
CA ASN A 145 11.58 14.04 8.04
C ASN A 145 10.25 14.70 7.64
N VAL A 146 9.16 14.17 8.19
CA VAL A 146 7.79 14.64 7.92
C VAL A 146 7.11 15.06 9.21
N LYS A 147 6.17 16.00 9.07
CA LYS A 147 5.28 16.38 10.15
C LYS A 147 4.05 15.48 10.12
N ILE A 148 3.69 14.90 11.27
CA ILE A 148 2.47 14.10 11.39
C ILE A 148 1.36 14.97 11.95
N GLU A 149 0.18 14.90 11.34
CA GLU A 149 -1.02 15.59 11.80
C GLU A 149 -2.14 14.57 11.94
N ASN A 150 -2.83 14.59 13.08
CA ASN A 150 -3.90 13.63 13.42
C ASN A 150 -3.47 12.16 13.28
N ASN A 151 -2.23 11.85 13.65
CA ASN A 151 -1.64 10.51 13.53
C ASN A 151 -1.66 9.94 12.10
N THR A 152 -1.66 10.82 11.09
CA THR A 152 -1.50 10.45 9.69
C THR A 152 -0.46 11.31 8.99
N CYS A 153 0.12 10.78 7.93
CA CYS A 153 0.95 11.56 7.01
C CYS A 153 0.86 11.02 5.59
N ILE A 154 1.29 11.83 4.63
CA ILE A 154 1.44 11.42 3.23
C ILE A 154 2.92 11.42 2.91
N LEU A 155 3.39 10.33 2.31
CA LEU A 155 4.75 10.22 1.83
C LEU A 155 4.77 10.14 0.30
N PRO A 156 5.74 10.82 -0.34
CA PRO A 156 5.81 10.83 -1.80
C PRO A 156 6.42 9.56 -2.41
N THR A 157 7.03 8.66 -1.63
CA THR A 157 7.95 7.64 -2.22
C THR A 157 8.11 6.31 -1.46
N ILE A 158 7.40 6.03 -0.36
CA ILE A 158 7.46 4.72 0.31
C ILE A 158 6.55 3.69 -0.36
N MET A 159 7.13 2.95 -1.29
CA MET A 159 6.40 1.90 -1.99
C MET A 159 6.36 0.56 -1.24
N SER A 160 7.31 0.31 -0.32
CA SER A 160 7.48 -1.00 0.30
C SER A 160 7.83 -0.94 1.77
N ARG A 161 7.05 -1.66 2.60
CA ARG A 161 7.38 -1.91 4.00
C ARG A 161 8.80 -2.43 4.18
N LYS A 162 9.20 -3.45 3.40
CA LYS A 162 10.49 -4.15 3.59
C LYS A 162 11.68 -3.35 3.08
N ARG A 163 11.55 -2.72 1.91
CA ARG A 163 12.66 -2.02 1.26
C ARG A 163 12.83 -0.59 1.76
N ASP A 164 11.72 0.08 2.02
CA ASP A 164 11.71 1.53 2.21
C ASP A 164 11.39 1.89 3.68
N PHE A 165 10.28 1.38 4.24
CA PHE A 165 9.82 1.77 5.58
C PHE A 165 10.70 1.24 6.72
N ILE A 166 10.91 -0.08 6.77
CA ILE A 166 11.63 -0.74 7.87
C ILE A 166 13.09 -0.27 7.98
N PRO A 167 13.87 -0.14 6.89
CA PRO A 167 15.24 0.36 6.99
C PRO A 167 15.34 1.78 7.55
N ALA A 168 14.46 2.69 7.15
CA ALA A 168 14.47 4.08 7.62
C ALA A 168 14.13 4.17 9.13
N VAL A 169 13.10 3.45 9.56
CA VAL A 169 12.77 3.34 10.99
C VAL A 169 13.92 2.69 11.78
N GLY A 170 14.56 1.67 11.20
CA GLY A 170 15.71 1.00 11.81
C GLY A 170 16.92 1.91 12.02
N GLN A 171 17.19 2.83 11.09
CA GLN A 171 18.25 3.82 11.28
C GLN A 171 17.97 4.72 12.50
N VAL A 172 16.76 5.25 12.63
CA VAL A 172 16.40 6.11 13.77
C VAL A 172 16.52 5.39 15.11
N LEU A 173 16.02 4.16 15.17
CA LEU A 173 16.00 3.36 16.41
C LEU A 173 17.38 2.79 16.78
N SER A 174 18.28 2.60 15.80
CA SER A 174 19.65 2.16 16.05
C SER A 174 20.61 3.30 16.43
N MET A 175 20.38 4.51 15.92
CA MET A 175 21.17 5.71 16.22
C MET A 175 20.80 6.38 17.56
N SER A 176 19.67 6.00 18.18
CA SER A 176 19.22 6.56 19.47
C SER A 176 19.89 5.90 20.69
N ARG A 177 21.07 5.28 20.50
CA ARG A 177 21.91 4.69 21.55
C ARG A 177 23.08 5.58 21.90
#